data_AF-A0A915ICR3-F1
#
_entry.id   AF-A0A915ICR3-F1
#
_cell.length_a   1.000
_cell.length_b   1.000
_cell.length_c   1.000
_cell.angle_alpha   90.00
_cell.angle_beta   90.00
_cell.angle_gamma   90.00
#
_symmetry.space_group_name_H-M   'P 1'
#
loop_
_entity.id
_entity.type
_entity.pdbx_description
1 polymer ?
#
loop_
_entity_poly.entity_id
_entity_poly.type
_entity_poly.pdbx_seq_one_letter_code
_entity_poly.pdbx_strand_id
1 'polypeptide(L)'
;MASWFHGIIGREEAERLLYNKPIGSYLVRVSERFFGYALSYKSFPNSIITTNSCSPSKLFKHFLIERIGNGYRFFGSDQILHDALWDLINYHQVAPITIGGNEILKESVGQSSFPPDYHEFLNGFGV
;
A
#
# COMPACT_ATOMS: atom_id res chain seq x y z
N MET A 1 5.83 12.58 -9.48
CA MET A 1 5.25 11.23 -9.28
C MET A 1 5.12 10.99 -7.79
N ALA A 2 4.01 10.39 -7.35
CA ALA A 2 3.78 10.10 -5.93
C ALA A 2 4.80 9.07 -5.46
N SER A 3 5.62 9.40 -4.44
CA SER A 3 6.68 8.51 -3.94
C SER A 3 6.14 7.15 -3.50
N TRP A 4 4.91 7.09 -3.00
CA TRP A 4 4.29 5.86 -2.52
C TRP A 4 3.70 4.97 -3.63
N PHE A 5 3.60 5.41 -4.88
CA PHE A 5 2.94 4.62 -5.94
C PHE A 5 3.94 3.86 -6.80
N HIS A 6 3.77 2.54 -6.87
CA HIS A 6 4.70 1.62 -7.54
C HIS A 6 4.18 1.01 -8.84
N GLY A 7 2.96 1.32 -9.28
CA GLY A 7 2.43 0.71 -10.50
C GLY A 7 2.25 -0.81 -10.35
N ILE A 8 2.73 -1.59 -11.32
CA ILE A 8 2.45 -3.03 -11.47
C ILE A 8 3.58 -3.83 -10.81
N ILE A 9 3.58 -3.87 -9.48
CA ILE A 9 4.43 -4.79 -8.71
C ILE A 9 3.60 -5.83 -7.96
N GLY A 10 4.16 -7.04 -7.83
CA GLY A 10 3.56 -8.13 -7.08
C GLY A 10 3.63 -7.94 -5.57
N ARG A 11 2.93 -8.81 -4.83
CA ARG A 11 2.95 -8.79 -3.36
C ARG A 11 4.36 -9.00 -2.80
N GLU A 12 5.06 -10.02 -3.29
CA GLU A 12 6.38 -10.41 -2.79
C GLU A 12 7.42 -9.29 -2.97
N GLU A 13 7.39 -8.61 -4.12
CA GLU A 13 8.25 -7.46 -4.38
C GLU A 13 7.95 -6.29 -3.43
N ALA A 14 6.67 -6.02 -3.16
CA ALA A 14 6.28 -5.01 -2.17
C ALA A 14 6.78 -5.35 -0.75
N GLU A 15 6.68 -6.62 -0.34
CA GLU A 15 7.19 -7.09 0.95
C GLU A 15 8.72 -6.93 1.04
N ARG A 16 9.45 -7.25 -0.03
CA ARG A 16 10.91 -7.06 -0.12
C ARG A 16 11.30 -5.59 0.05
N LEU A 17 10.59 -4.68 -0.61
CA LEU A 17 10.82 -3.22 -0.49
C LEU A 17 10.54 -2.70 0.92
N LEU A 18 9.56 -3.29 1.62
CA LEU A 18 9.18 -2.93 2.98
C LEU A 18 10.01 -3.64 4.07
N TYR A 19 10.78 -4.68 3.74
CA TYR A 19 11.36 -5.59 4.72
C TYR A 19 12.24 -4.89 5.76
N ASN A 20 13.17 -4.05 5.30
CA ASN A 20 14.10 -3.26 6.13
C ASN A 20 13.59 -1.85 6.47
N LYS A 21 12.29 -1.60 6.29
CA LYS A 21 11.68 -0.29 6.56
C LYS A 21 11.02 -0.27 7.94
N PRO A 22 10.93 0.91 8.59
CA PRO A 22 10.31 1.01 9.90
C PRO A 22 8.82 0.69 9.85
N ILE A 23 8.25 0.32 11.00
CA ILE A 23 6.82 0.05 11.14
C ILE A 23 6.02 1.31 10.82
N GLY A 24 4.94 1.16 10.05
CA GLY A 24 4.21 2.29 9.49
C GLY A 24 4.60 2.60 8.04
N SER A 25 5.67 1.99 7.52
CA SER A 25 6.06 2.16 6.13
C SER A 25 5.06 1.52 5.18
N TYR A 26 4.83 2.15 4.04
CA TYR A 26 3.83 1.70 3.08
C TYR A 26 4.18 2.02 1.63
N LEU A 27 3.51 1.30 0.72
CA LEU A 27 3.46 1.62 -0.70
C LEU A 27 2.12 1.16 -1.29
N VAL A 28 1.73 1.74 -2.41
CA VAL A 28 0.54 1.40 -3.19
C VAL A 28 0.94 0.80 -4.51
N ARG A 29 0.27 -0.28 -4.89
CA ARG A 29 0.49 -1.02 -6.14
C ARG A 29 -0.85 -1.33 -6.80
N VAL A 30 -0.84 -1.63 -8.09
CA VAL A 30 -1.98 -2.18 -8.81
C VAL A 30 -2.26 -3.59 -8.27
N SER A 31 -3.53 -3.92 -8.06
CA SER A 31 -3.92 -5.25 -7.60
C SER A 31 -3.90 -6.26 -8.75
N GLU A 32 -3.27 -7.42 -8.54
CA GLU A 32 -3.28 -8.53 -9.51
C GLU A 32 -4.60 -9.32 -9.50
N ARG A 33 -5.44 -9.14 -8.47
CA ARG A 33 -6.61 -10.01 -8.21
C ARG A 33 -7.96 -9.36 -8.47
N PHE A 34 -8.01 -8.03 -8.60
CA PHE A 34 -9.25 -7.30 -8.89
C PHE A 34 -8.93 -5.93 -9.49
N PHE A 35 -9.92 -5.31 -10.13
CA PHE A 35 -9.80 -3.96 -10.67
C PHE A 35 -9.71 -2.92 -9.55
N GLY A 36 -8.49 -2.51 -9.22
CA GLY A 36 -8.21 -1.52 -8.18
C GLY A 36 -6.76 -1.54 -7.71
N TYR A 37 -6.53 -1.09 -6.48
CA TYR A 37 -5.19 -0.99 -5.90
C TYR A 37 -5.05 -1.84 -4.65
N ALA A 38 -3.82 -2.08 -4.24
CA ALA A 38 -3.50 -2.63 -2.93
C ALA A 38 -2.48 -1.73 -2.24
N LEU A 39 -2.71 -1.44 -0.96
CA LEU A 39 -1.72 -0.83 -0.08
C LEU A 39 -0.99 -1.92 0.70
N SER A 40 0.31 -2.03 0.52
CA SER A 40 1.18 -2.88 1.32
C SER A 40 1.76 -2.08 2.48
N TYR A 41 1.70 -2.62 3.69
CA TYR A 41 2.02 -1.91 4.93
C TYR A 41 2.91 -2.76 5.85
N LYS A 42 3.98 -2.16 6.39
CA LYS A 42 4.82 -2.76 7.43
C LYS A 42 4.12 -2.66 8.78
N SER A 43 3.59 -3.79 9.26
CA SER A 43 2.91 -3.90 10.55
C SER A 43 3.87 -4.29 11.66
N PHE A 44 3.46 -4.05 12.92
CA PHE A 44 4.05 -4.76 14.05
C PHE A 44 3.86 -6.27 13.88
N PRO A 45 4.85 -7.09 14.29
CA PRO A 45 4.62 -8.51 14.53
C PRO A 45 3.67 -8.64 15.73
N ASN A 46 2.38 -8.84 15.45
CA ASN A 46 1.35 -8.95 16.47
C ASN A 46 1.36 -10.35 17.09
N SER A 47 2.46 -10.74 17.72
CA SER A 47 2.49 -11.87 18.64
C SER A 47 3.77 -11.78 19.45
N ILE A 48 3.66 -12.02 20.74
CA ILE A 48 4.79 -12.44 21.57
C ILE A 48 5.60 -13.44 20.74
N ILE A 49 6.86 -13.10 20.50
CA ILE A 49 7.85 -14.00 19.88
C ILE A 49 8.10 -15.10 20.90
N THR A 50 7.20 -16.09 20.97
CA THR A 50 7.41 -17.26 21.84
C THR A 50 8.12 -18.38 21.12
N THR A 51 8.30 -18.33 19.80
CA THR A 51 9.05 -19.36 19.07
C THR A 51 9.70 -18.77 17.82
N ASN A 52 10.81 -19.37 17.39
CA ASN A 52 11.55 -19.11 16.14
C ASN A 52 10.73 -19.41 14.86
N SER A 53 9.42 -19.15 14.86
CA SER A 53 8.47 -19.49 13.79
C SER A 53 7.46 -18.35 13.57
N CYS A 54 7.96 -17.16 13.25
CA CYS A 54 7.12 -16.13 12.65
C CYS A 54 7.30 -16.17 11.13
N SER A 55 6.25 -16.55 10.41
CA SER A 55 6.25 -16.46 8.94
C SER A 55 6.47 -14.99 8.53
N PRO A 56 7.36 -14.72 7.54
CA PRO A 56 7.62 -13.36 7.05
C PRO A 56 6.35 -12.60 6.68
N SER A 57 5.31 -13.29 6.22
CA SER A 57 4.03 -12.69 5.83
C SER A 57 3.27 -12.01 6.98
N LYS A 58 3.56 -12.35 8.25
CA LYS A 58 2.93 -11.68 9.40
C LYS A 58 3.47 -10.27 9.66
N LEU A 59 4.60 -9.90 9.04
CA LEU A 59 5.19 -8.57 9.14
C LEU A 59 4.51 -7.54 8.25
N PHE A 60 3.68 -7.99 7.30
CA PHE A 60 3.08 -7.14 6.30
C PHE A 60 1.56 -7.31 6.28
N LYS A 61 0.86 -6.20 6.09
CA LYS A 61 -0.58 -6.18 5.85
C LYS A 61 -0.82 -5.65 4.44
N HIS A 62 -1.84 -6.19 3.77
CA HIS A 62 -2.24 -5.72 2.45
C HIS A 62 -3.71 -5.34 2.48
N PHE A 63 -3.99 -4.07 2.26
CA PHE A 63 -5.35 -3.53 2.22
C PHE A 63 -5.75 -3.33 0.77
N LEU A 64 -6.86 -3.93 0.36
CA LEU A 64 -7.40 -3.71 -0.96
C LEU A 64 -8.10 -2.34 -0.99
N ILE A 65 -7.89 -1.59 -2.05
CA ILE A 65 -8.53 -0.30 -2.30
C ILE A 65 -9.43 -0.49 -3.51
N GLU A 66 -10.73 -0.36 -3.28
CA GLU A 66 -11.74 -0.42 -4.33
C GLU A 66 -12.10 0.97 -4.82
N ARG A 67 -12.51 1.04 -6.09
CA ARG A 67 -13.11 2.23 -6.67
C ARG A 67 -14.62 2.04 -6.71
N ILE A 68 -15.36 2.95 -6.09
CA ILE A 68 -16.82 2.98 -6.11
C ILE A 68 -17.28 4.28 -6.78
N GLY A 69 -17.86 4.14 -7.96
CA GLY A 69 -18.15 5.29 -8.83
C GLY A 69 -16.85 6.06 -9.14
N ASN A 70 -16.77 7.29 -8.64
CA ASN A 70 -15.58 8.15 -8.83
C ASN A 70 -14.64 8.19 -7.63
N GLY A 71 -15.00 7.57 -6.50
CA GLY A 71 -14.20 7.62 -5.29
C GLY A 71 -13.48 6.33 -4.94
N TYR A 72 -12.62 6.41 -3.93
CA TYR A 72 -11.74 5.37 -3.44
C TYR A 72 -11.94 5.14 -1.94
N ARG A 73 -11.90 3.88 -1.53
CA ARG A 73 -11.88 3.50 -0.11
C ARG A 73 -11.22 2.14 0.07
N PHE A 74 -10.90 1.78 1.31
CA PHE A 74 -10.50 0.41 1.61
C PHE A 74 -11.68 -0.55 1.50
N PHE A 75 -11.45 -1.68 0.83
CA PHE A 75 -12.46 -2.72 0.59
C PHE A 75 -13.00 -3.28 1.90
N GLY A 76 -14.32 -3.43 1.98
CA GLY A 76 -15.00 -3.98 3.16
C GLY A 76 -14.90 -3.07 4.39
N SER A 77 -14.56 -1.79 4.21
CA SER A 77 -14.60 -0.80 5.27
C SER A 77 -15.79 0.14 5.10
N ASP A 78 -16.37 0.56 6.22
CA ASP A 78 -17.39 1.63 6.28
C ASP A 78 -16.73 3.02 6.34
N GLN A 79 -15.50 3.14 5.84
CA GLN A 79 -14.77 4.40 5.81
C GLN A 79 -15.33 5.35 4.76
N ILE A 80 -15.02 6.62 4.95
CA ILE A 80 -15.37 7.69 4.04
C ILE A 80 -14.83 7.39 2.63
N LEU A 81 -15.61 7.76 1.62
CA LEU A 81 -15.20 7.68 0.24
C LEU A 81 -14.37 8.92 -0.11
N HIS A 82 -13.20 8.73 -0.69
CA HIS A 82 -12.30 9.81 -1.10
C HIS A 82 -12.34 10.02 -2.61
N ASP A 83 -12.37 11.27 -3.06
CA ASP A 83 -12.49 11.58 -4.50
C ASP A 83 -11.25 11.19 -5.30
N ALA A 84 -10.06 11.25 -4.70
CA ALA A 84 -8.82 10.76 -5.30
C ALA A 84 -8.10 9.74 -4.40
N LEU A 85 -7.32 8.87 -5.05
CA LEU A 85 -6.44 7.93 -4.34
C LEU A 85 -5.44 8.68 -3.43
N TRP A 86 -4.97 9.85 -3.87
CA TRP A 86 -4.09 10.70 -3.06
C TRP A 86 -4.76 11.15 -1.75
N ASP A 87 -6.05 11.50 -1.79
CA ASP A 87 -6.78 11.97 -0.61
C ASP A 87 -6.97 10.84 0.40
N LEU A 88 -7.25 9.61 -0.07
CA LEU A 88 -7.29 8.41 0.77
C LEU A 88 -5.96 8.22 1.50
N ILE A 89 -4.84 8.28 0.76
CA ILE A 89 -3.51 8.09 1.36
C ILE A 89 -3.19 9.19 2.36
N ASN A 90 -3.44 10.45 2.02
CA ASN A 90 -3.15 11.60 2.87
C ASN A 90 -3.97 11.56 4.17
N TYR A 91 -5.26 11.22 4.08
CA TYR A 91 -6.12 11.08 5.24
C TYR A 91 -5.59 10.01 6.23
N HIS A 92 -5.13 8.88 5.70
CA HIS A 92 -4.65 7.77 6.52
C HIS A 92 -3.22 7.93 7.08
N GLN A 93 -2.58 9.09 6.83
CA GLN A 93 -1.36 9.46 7.54
C GLN A 93 -1.63 9.88 9.00
N VAL A 94 -2.87 10.25 9.30
CA VAL A 94 -3.30 10.63 10.66
C VAL A 94 -4.49 9.82 11.16
N ALA A 95 -5.30 9.26 10.25
CA ALA A 95 -6.43 8.40 10.58
C ALA A 95 -6.08 6.90 10.38
N PRO A 96 -6.28 6.03 11.38
CA PRO A 96 -6.02 4.60 11.22
C PRO A 96 -6.88 3.95 10.12
N ILE A 97 -6.30 2.98 9.41
CA ILE A 97 -7.01 2.19 8.40
C ILE A 97 -8.02 1.22 9.05
N THR A 98 -7.71 0.70 10.24
CA THR A 98 -8.62 -0.22 10.94
C THR A 98 -9.07 0.35 12.28
N ILE A 99 -10.17 -0.17 12.80
CA ILE A 99 -10.72 0.16 14.14
C ILE A 99 -9.67 -0.11 15.24
N GLY A 100 -8.74 -1.05 15.02
CA GLY A 100 -7.67 -1.36 15.96
C GLY A 100 -6.66 -0.22 16.17
N GLY A 101 -6.68 0.84 15.35
CA GLY A 101 -5.94 2.07 15.57
C GLY A 101 -4.45 2.02 15.21
N ASN A 102 -3.92 0.87 14.82
CA ASN A 102 -2.47 0.65 14.70
C ASN A 102 -1.92 0.89 13.29
N GLU A 103 -2.77 0.93 12.26
CA GLU A 103 -2.38 1.04 10.86
C GLU A 103 -2.49 2.47 10.38
N ILE A 104 -1.50 3.28 10.74
CA ILE A 104 -1.32 4.67 10.30
C ILE A 104 -0.18 4.72 9.29
N LEU A 105 -0.38 5.42 8.18
CA LEU A 105 0.59 5.53 7.08
C LEU A 105 1.69 6.54 7.42
N LYS A 106 2.84 6.06 7.90
CA LYS A 106 3.91 6.93 8.41
C LYS A 106 4.97 7.30 7.37
N GLU A 107 5.47 6.32 6.64
CA GLU A 107 6.59 6.52 5.71
C GLU A 107 6.28 5.93 4.33
N SER A 108 6.23 6.77 3.30
CA SER A 108 6.10 6.30 1.93
C SER A 108 7.40 5.66 1.45
N VAL A 109 7.35 4.45 0.90
CA VAL A 109 8.49 3.82 0.24
C VAL A 109 8.46 4.19 -1.24
N GLY A 110 9.50 4.91 -1.68
CA GLY A 110 9.77 5.29 -3.08
C GLY A 110 9.98 4.13 -4.04
N GLN A 111 9.71 4.32 -5.33
CA GLN A 111 10.32 3.50 -6.37
C GLN A 111 11.84 3.71 -6.38
N SER A 112 12.60 2.62 -6.55
CA SER A 112 14.06 2.65 -6.63
C SER A 112 14.56 2.85 -8.08
N SER A 113 13.70 2.67 -9.08
CA SER A 113 14.03 2.82 -10.49
C SER A 113 13.76 4.25 -10.97
N PHE A 114 14.74 4.80 -11.69
CA PHE A 114 14.57 6.02 -12.47
C PHE A 114 14.99 5.73 -13.92
N PRO A 115 14.08 5.80 -14.91
CA PRO A 115 12.67 6.18 -14.78
C PRO A 115 11.79 5.10 -14.14
N PRO A 116 10.56 5.46 -13.69
CA PRO A 116 9.55 4.51 -13.25
C PRO A 116 9.29 3.39 -14.26
N ASP A 117 8.94 2.20 -13.78
CA ASP A 117 8.57 1.04 -14.60
C ASP A 117 7.35 1.27 -15.52
N TYR A 118 6.45 2.18 -15.16
CA TYR A 118 5.34 2.61 -16.02
C TYR A 118 5.73 3.64 -17.09
N HIS A 119 7.00 4.06 -17.17
CA HIS A 119 7.44 5.04 -18.16
C HIS A 119 7.29 4.54 -19.61
N GLU A 120 7.53 3.25 -19.86
CA GLU A 120 7.32 2.67 -21.19
C GLU A 120 5.83 2.61 -21.57
N PHE A 121 4.95 2.39 -20.59
CA PHE A 121 3.51 2.45 -20.82
C PHE A 121 3.02 3.87 -21.14
N LEU A 122 3.66 4.93 -20.61
CA LEU A 122 3.33 6.32 -20.94
C LEU A 122 3.82 6.73 -22.34
N ASN A 123 5.02 6.28 -22.73
CA ASN A 123 5.60 6.63 -24.04
C ASN A 123 4.86 5.95 -25.21
N GLY A 124 4.18 4.81 -24.97
CA GLY A 124 3.31 4.18 -25.96
C GLY A 124 2.04 4.96 -26.31
N PHE A 125 1.69 5.99 -25.53
CA PHE A 125 0.55 6.87 -25.78
C PHE A 125 0.92 8.27 -26.29
N GLY A 126 2.21 8.53 -26.58
CA GLY A 126 2.63 9.76 -27.25
C GLY A 126 2.24 11.05 -26.53
N VAL A 127 2.53 11.15 -25.24
CA VAL A 127 2.53 12.43 -24.50
C VAL A 127 3.92 13.05 -24.44
#